data_AF-Q2U1N4-F1
#
_entry.id   AF-Q2U1N4-F1
#
_cell.length_a   1.000
_cell.length_b   1.000
_cell.length_c   1.000
_cell.angle_alpha   90.00
_cell.angle_beta   90.00
_cell.angle_gamma   90.00
#
_symmetry.space_group_name_H-M   'P 1'
#
loop_
_entity.id
_entity.type
_entity.pdbx_description
1 polymer ?
#
loop_
_entity_poly.entity_id
_entity_poly.type
_entity_poly.pdbx_seq_one_letter_code
_entity_poly.pdbx_strand_id
1 'polypeptide(L)'
;MDNHVAANVFGTLGAVLWSLQLLPQIWKNWRRHDSESLSAAFFLSWAMAGVPLGVYNISDNFNIALQVQPNILISLSLLTWSQCKYYRDKWNLKKILPVAIVLGAVLGGVEAGLVFALRVAYRRGERWPTTLMAILSAVLLAAGVLRHYVDMFRTRSDAGLSLRFALLDASGDVASILSVIFQPSLSILGLVIYGTEFVIWVGLMVILLYFRAARWRKGRDIRVDGPFDSTSN
;
A
#
# COMPACT_ATOMS: atom_id res chain seq x y z
N MET A 1 9.82 -8.44 24.93
CA MET A 1 10.45 -9.72 24.58
C MET A 1 11.52 -9.34 23.58
N ASP A 2 12.70 -9.03 24.09
CA ASP A 2 13.62 -8.20 23.32
C ASP A 2 14.51 -9.13 22.53
N ASN A 3 14.31 -9.16 21.21
CA ASN A 3 15.04 -10.04 20.32
C ASN A 3 15.35 -9.32 19.02
N HIS A 4 16.54 -8.73 18.97
CA HIS A 4 17.04 -7.99 17.82
C HIS A 4 17.03 -8.81 16.52
N VAL A 5 17.31 -10.12 16.62
CA VAL A 5 17.30 -11.01 15.45
C VAL A 5 15.87 -11.17 14.93
N ALA A 6 14.92 -11.44 15.82
CA ALA A 6 13.51 -11.54 15.45
C ALA A 6 12.99 -10.22 14.85
N ALA A 7 13.29 -9.08 15.48
CA ALA A 7 12.91 -7.76 14.99
C ALA A 7 13.43 -7.51 13.55
N ASN A 8 14.69 -7.85 13.27
CA ASN A 8 15.28 -7.69 11.94
C ASN A 8 14.71 -8.67 10.92
N VAL A 9 14.50 -9.93 11.28
CA VAL A 9 13.91 -10.94 10.39
C VAL A 9 12.49 -10.55 10.00
N PHE A 10 11.65 -10.20 10.96
CA PHE A 10 10.28 -9.78 10.70
C PHE A 10 10.21 -8.45 9.95
N GLY A 11 11.09 -7.49 10.28
CA GLY A 11 11.17 -6.22 9.56
C GLY A 11 11.60 -6.40 8.10
N THR A 12 12.56 -7.29 7.85
CA THR A 12 12.99 -7.65 6.50
C THR A 12 11.89 -8.37 5.73
N LEU A 13 11.19 -9.31 6.38
CA LEU A 13 10.07 -10.01 5.77
C LEU A 13 8.95 -9.04 5.37
N GLY A 14 8.57 -8.13 6.28
CA GLY A 14 7.58 -7.09 5.98
C GLY A 14 8.01 -6.22 4.81
N ALA A 15 9.27 -5.79 4.80
CA ALA A 15 9.82 -4.98 3.72
C ALA A 15 9.80 -5.69 2.35
N VAL A 16 10.14 -6.98 2.33
CA VAL A 16 10.06 -7.80 1.11
C VAL A 16 8.62 -7.98 0.66
N LEU A 17 7.69 -8.30 1.56
CA LEU A 17 6.28 -8.50 1.21
C LEU A 17 5.65 -7.24 0.60
N TRP A 18 5.85 -6.08 1.23
CA TRP A 18 5.37 -4.81 0.70
C TRP A 18 6.06 -4.42 -0.61
N SER A 19 7.34 -4.78 -0.80
CA SER A 19 8.01 -4.55 -2.09
C SER A 19 7.41 -5.45 -3.19
N LEU A 20 7.17 -6.72 -2.86
CA LEU A 20 6.62 -7.70 -3.78
C LEU A 20 5.16 -7.43 -4.14
N GLN A 21 4.38 -6.73 -3.32
CA GLN A 21 2.96 -6.52 -3.61
C GLN A 21 2.71 -5.72 -4.90
N LEU A 22 3.55 -4.72 -5.18
CA LEU A 22 3.39 -3.84 -6.35
C LEU A 22 3.91 -4.50 -7.64
N LEU A 23 4.88 -5.41 -7.55
CA LEU A 23 5.52 -6.03 -8.72
C LEU A 23 4.56 -6.82 -9.62
N PRO A 24 3.65 -7.68 -9.11
CA PRO A 24 2.64 -8.35 -9.94
C PRO A 24 1.75 -7.36 -10.69
N GLN A 25 1.41 -6.22 -10.08
CA GLN A 25 0.59 -5.20 -10.72
C GLN A 25 1.39 -4.49 -11.82
N ILE A 26 2.65 -4.13 -11.55
CA ILE A 26 3.55 -3.51 -12.54
C ILE A 26 3.72 -4.43 -13.75
N TRP A 27 3.95 -5.71 -13.51
CA TRP A 27 4.10 -6.71 -14.56
C TRP A 27 2.81 -6.93 -15.34
N LYS A 28 1.66 -7.00 -14.66
CA LYS A 28 0.34 -7.15 -15.30
C LYS A 28 0.03 -5.95 -16.20
N ASN A 29 0.30 -4.73 -15.73
CA ASN A 29 0.13 -3.50 -16.51
C ASN A 29 0.98 -3.53 -17.78
N TRP A 30 2.26 -3.88 -17.65
CA TRP A 30 3.17 -4.01 -18.78
C TRP A 30 2.71 -5.06 -19.79
N ARG A 31 2.33 -6.25 -19.30
CA ARG A 31 1.92 -7.37 -20.16
C ARG A 31 0.62 -7.07 -20.92
N ARG A 32 -0.36 -6.47 -20.26
CA ARG A 32 -1.69 -6.19 -20.85
C ARG A 32 -1.74 -4.88 -21.62
N HIS A 33 -0.72 -4.02 -21.48
CA HIS A 33 -0.72 -2.66 -22.01
C HIS A 33 -1.94 -1.84 -21.56
N ASP A 34 -2.45 -2.16 -20.36
CA ASP A 34 -3.68 -1.61 -19.81
C ASP A 34 -3.62 -1.60 -18.28
N SER A 35 -4.34 -0.67 -17.65
CA SER A 35 -4.29 -0.36 -16.21
C SER A 35 -5.69 -0.22 -15.59
N GLU A 36 -6.56 -1.20 -15.86
CA GLU A 36 -7.98 -1.18 -15.47
C GLU A 36 -8.26 -1.33 -13.96
N SER A 37 -7.36 -1.91 -13.16
CA SER A 37 -7.73 -2.38 -11.80
C SER A 37 -7.37 -1.47 -10.62
N LEU A 38 -6.45 -0.51 -10.76
CA LEU A 38 -6.07 0.39 -9.65
C LEU A 38 -5.90 1.84 -10.15
N SER A 39 -6.43 2.80 -9.39
CA SER A 39 -6.42 4.21 -9.76
C SER A 39 -5.02 4.78 -9.69
N ALA A 40 -4.61 5.59 -10.68
CA ALA A 40 -3.34 6.32 -10.62
C ALA A 40 -3.21 7.13 -9.32
N ALA A 41 -4.32 7.70 -8.84
CA ALA A 41 -4.36 8.49 -7.61
C ALA A 41 -4.07 7.65 -6.35
N PHE A 42 -4.38 6.36 -6.34
CA PHE A 42 -4.00 5.47 -5.24
C PHE A 42 -2.48 5.38 -5.11
N PHE A 43 -1.79 5.08 -6.22
CA PHE A 43 -0.33 5.00 -6.22
C PHE A 43 0.33 6.35 -5.90
N LEU A 44 -0.25 7.46 -6.37
CA LEU A 44 0.27 8.78 -5.99
C LEU A 44 0.08 9.05 -4.49
N SER A 45 -1.06 8.67 -3.91
CA SER A 45 -1.32 8.78 -2.46
C SER A 45 -0.28 8.00 -1.66
N TRP A 46 0.02 6.77 -2.06
CA TRP A 46 1.02 5.92 -1.42
C TRP A 46 2.46 6.45 -1.58
N ALA A 47 2.80 7.01 -2.75
CA ALA A 47 4.07 7.70 -2.91
C ALA A 47 4.18 8.91 -1.96
N MET A 48 3.11 9.67 -1.76
CA MET A 48 3.12 10.78 -0.80
C MET A 48 3.16 10.28 0.66
N ALA A 49 2.46 9.18 0.97
CA ALA A 49 2.43 8.59 2.30
C ALA A 49 3.77 7.95 2.72
N GLY A 50 4.56 7.50 1.75
CA GLY A 50 5.90 6.98 1.98
C GLY A 50 6.86 8.01 2.57
N VAL A 51 6.68 9.30 2.29
CA VAL A 51 7.52 10.38 2.84
C VAL A 51 7.41 10.46 4.37
N PRO A 52 6.25 10.72 5.00
CA PRO A 52 6.14 10.76 6.44
C PRO A 52 6.48 9.41 7.09
N LEU A 53 6.20 8.28 6.41
CA LEU A 53 6.59 6.95 6.91
C LEU A 53 8.12 6.78 6.97
N GLY A 54 8.83 7.17 5.90
CA GLY A 54 10.28 7.13 5.82
C GLY A 54 10.92 8.06 6.85
N VAL A 55 10.45 9.31 6.94
CA VAL A 55 10.87 10.27 7.96
C VAL A 55 10.72 9.70 9.36
N TYR A 56 9.56 9.10 9.66
CA TYR A 56 9.27 8.49 10.96
C TYR A 56 10.23 7.32 11.25
N ASN A 57 10.34 6.34 10.35
CA ASN A 57 11.17 5.14 10.56
C ASN A 57 12.66 5.47 10.70
N ILE A 58 13.16 6.45 9.92
CA ILE A 58 14.56 6.91 9.99
C ILE A 58 14.82 7.69 11.28
N SER A 59 13.88 8.54 11.69
CA SER A 59 14.06 9.39 12.88
C SER A 59 13.99 8.59 14.17
N ASP A 60 13.12 7.56 14.22
CA ASP A 60 12.96 6.67 15.38
C ASP A 60 13.95 5.48 15.36
N ASN A 61 14.89 5.47 14.41
CA ASN A 61 15.95 4.46 14.26
C ASN A 61 15.43 3.01 14.26
N PHE A 62 14.35 2.76 13.52
CA PHE A 62 13.86 1.39 13.30
C PHE A 62 14.90 0.56 12.56
N ASN A 63 14.69 -0.75 12.44
CA ASN A 63 15.60 -1.60 11.68
C ASN A 63 15.76 -1.10 10.22
N ILE A 64 16.93 -1.35 9.63
CA ILE A 64 17.29 -0.83 8.31
C ILE A 64 16.27 -1.22 7.23
N ALA A 65 15.66 -2.41 7.33
CA ALA A 65 14.64 -2.83 6.38
C ALA A 65 13.42 -1.90 6.41
N LEU A 66 12.92 -1.53 7.60
CA LEU A 66 11.81 -0.58 7.75
C LEU A 66 12.19 0.86 7.39
N GLN A 67 13.48 1.24 7.47
CA GLN A 67 13.94 2.56 6.98
C GLN A 67 13.98 2.63 5.45
N VAL A 68 14.42 1.56 4.79
CA VAL A 68 14.58 1.50 3.34
C VAL A 68 13.23 1.26 2.64
N GLN A 69 12.32 0.52 3.27
CA GLN A 69 11.06 0.13 2.65
C GLN A 69 10.19 1.31 2.15
N PRO A 70 10.01 2.42 2.89
CA PRO A 70 9.18 3.52 2.41
C PRO A 70 9.74 4.14 1.14
N ASN A 71 11.06 4.18 0.99
CA ASN A 71 11.73 4.64 -0.23
C ASN A 71 11.48 3.70 -1.43
N ILE A 72 11.44 2.38 -1.17
CA ILE A 72 11.03 1.39 -2.19
C ILE A 72 9.55 1.59 -2.54
N LEU A 73 8.68 1.79 -1.56
CA LEU A 73 7.25 2.06 -1.75
C LEU A 73 7.02 3.30 -2.62
N ILE A 74 7.70 4.41 -2.34
CA ILE A 74 7.66 5.64 -3.14
C ILE A 74 8.02 5.32 -4.59
N SER A 75 9.15 4.65 -4.79
CA SER A 75 9.69 4.35 -6.12
C SER A 75 8.76 3.45 -6.94
N LEU A 76 8.30 2.34 -6.37
CA LEU A 76 7.39 1.41 -7.04
C LEU A 76 6.02 2.05 -7.29
N SER A 77 5.56 2.91 -6.39
CA SER A 77 4.30 3.63 -6.56
C SER A 77 4.39 4.67 -7.69
N LEU A 78 5.47 5.44 -7.78
CA LEU A 78 5.70 6.37 -8.89
C LEU A 78 5.86 5.65 -10.24
N LEU A 79 6.51 4.48 -10.25
CA LEU A 79 6.60 3.64 -11.44
C LEU A 79 5.22 3.15 -11.88
N THR A 80 4.41 2.65 -10.95
CA THR A 80 3.06 2.16 -11.25
C THR A 80 2.13 3.30 -11.67
N TRP A 81 2.23 4.46 -11.03
CA TRP A 81 1.54 5.70 -11.44
C TRP A 81 1.91 6.10 -12.87
N SER A 82 3.20 6.02 -13.22
CA SER A 82 3.70 6.31 -14.55
C SER A 82 3.11 5.35 -15.59
N GLN A 83 3.01 4.06 -15.27
CA GLN A 83 2.33 3.09 -16.13
C GLN A 83 0.85 3.42 -16.32
N CYS A 84 0.13 3.83 -15.27
CA CYS A 84 -1.26 4.26 -15.41
C CYS A 84 -1.39 5.47 -16.35
N LYS A 85 -0.50 6.47 -16.22
CA LYS A 85 -0.49 7.63 -17.12
C LYS A 85 -0.16 7.26 -18.56
N TYR A 86 0.72 6.29 -18.77
CA TYR A 86 1.09 5.82 -20.11
C TYR A 86 -0.02 5.01 -20.77
N TYR A 87 -0.50 3.94 -20.12
CA TYR A 87 -1.42 2.98 -20.74
C TYR A 87 -2.86 3.48 -20.79
N ARG A 88 -3.34 4.18 -19.76
CA ARG A 88 -4.73 4.66 -19.69
C ARG A 88 -4.90 6.08 -20.22
N ASP A 89 -4.14 7.03 -19.69
CA ASP A 89 -4.28 8.45 -20.05
C ASP A 89 -3.56 8.80 -21.37
N LYS A 90 -2.87 7.82 -21.97
CA LYS A 90 -2.12 7.93 -23.25
C LYS A 90 -1.09 9.05 -23.25
N TRP A 91 -0.48 9.34 -22.09
CA TRP A 91 0.62 10.31 -22.02
C TRP A 91 1.87 9.73 -22.70
N ASN A 92 2.61 10.56 -23.43
CA ASN A 92 3.88 10.17 -24.02
C ASN A 92 4.98 10.03 -22.95
N LEU A 93 5.93 9.11 -23.16
CA LEU A 93 7.07 8.90 -22.26
C LEU A 93 7.89 10.19 -22.02
N LYS A 94 8.02 11.05 -23.05
CA LYS A 94 8.69 12.35 -22.96
C LYS A 94 8.04 13.31 -21.95
N LYS A 95 6.74 13.12 -21.65
CA LYS A 95 6.01 13.88 -20.63
C LYS A 95 6.08 13.18 -19.27
N ILE A 96 5.94 11.85 -19.25
CA ILE A 96 5.88 11.07 -18.01
C ILE A 96 7.22 11.08 -17.29
N LEU A 97 8.32 10.84 -18.00
CA LEU A 97 9.65 10.73 -17.41
C LEU A 97 10.07 11.98 -16.62
N PRO A 98 10.03 13.22 -17.18
CA PRO A 98 10.40 14.39 -16.41
C PRO A 98 9.46 14.63 -15.23
N VAL A 99 8.16 14.37 -15.36
CA VAL A 99 7.21 14.53 -14.25
C VAL A 99 7.51 13.54 -13.12
N ALA A 100 7.77 12.27 -13.44
CA ALA A 100 8.11 11.25 -12.45
C ALA A 100 9.44 11.58 -11.74
N ILE A 101 10.45 12.07 -12.47
CA ILE A 101 11.73 12.51 -11.90
C ILE A 101 11.53 13.70 -10.97
N VAL A 102 10.77 14.72 -11.38
CA VAL A 102 10.50 15.89 -10.54
C VAL A 102 9.72 15.49 -9.29
N LEU A 103 8.69 14.64 -9.42
CA LEU A 103 7.95 14.12 -8.27
C LEU A 103 8.87 13.35 -7.31
N GLY A 104 9.70 12.44 -7.83
CA GLY A 104 10.67 11.69 -7.02
C GLY A 104 11.67 12.60 -6.31
N ALA A 105 12.23 13.59 -7.02
CA ALA A 105 13.18 14.54 -6.45
C ALA A 105 12.55 15.42 -5.36
N VAL A 106 11.30 15.87 -5.57
CA VAL A 106 10.57 16.66 -4.57
C VAL A 106 10.26 15.80 -3.34
N LEU A 107 9.73 14.58 -3.52
CA LEU A 107 9.39 13.70 -2.41
C LEU A 107 10.65 13.32 -1.59
N GLY A 108 11.74 12.93 -2.27
CA GLY A 108 13.00 12.59 -1.61
C GLY A 108 13.68 13.80 -0.95
N GLY A 109 13.61 14.98 -1.58
CA GLY A 109 14.11 16.22 -1.00
C GLY A 109 13.35 16.64 0.25
N VAL A 110 12.01 16.51 0.23
CA VAL A 110 11.15 16.76 1.40
C VAL A 110 11.43 15.76 2.51
N GLU A 111 11.53 14.46 2.20
CA GLU A 111 11.90 13.43 3.18
C GLU A 111 13.25 13.74 3.84
N ALA A 112 14.29 13.98 3.04
CA ALA A 112 15.62 14.30 3.55
C ALA A 112 15.61 15.56 4.43
N GLY A 113 14.97 16.64 3.97
CA GLY A 113 14.84 17.88 4.72
C GLY A 113 14.12 17.70 6.06
N LEU A 114 13.01 16.95 6.06
CA LEU A 114 12.25 16.63 7.26
C LEU A 114 13.04 15.73 8.22
N VAL A 115 13.79 14.74 7.72
CA VAL A 115 14.67 13.90 8.56
C VAL A 115 15.70 14.77 9.29
N PHE A 116 16.37 15.70 8.59
CA PHE A 116 17.31 16.61 9.25
C PHE A 116 16.62 17.52 10.26
N ALA A 117 15.46 18.09 9.91
CA ALA A 117 14.70 18.95 10.81
C ALA A 117 14.25 18.19 12.08
N LEU A 118 13.75 16.96 11.94
CA LEU A 118 13.30 16.14 13.05
C LEU A 118 14.46 15.66 13.93
N ARG A 119 15.62 15.35 13.34
CA ARG A 119 16.83 15.07 14.13
C ARG A 119 17.24 16.25 14.99
N VAL A 120 17.10 17.48 14.50
CA VAL A 120 17.34 18.70 15.30
C VAL A 120 16.28 18.86 16.40
N ALA A 121 15.00 18.66 16.08
CA ALA A 121 13.92 18.74 17.07
C ALA A 121 14.10 17.69 18.19
N TYR A 122 14.49 16.47 17.83
CA TYR A 122 14.75 15.40 18.79
C TYR A 122 15.90 15.74 19.74
N ARG A 123 16.99 16.36 19.24
CA ARG A 123 18.09 16.86 20.08
C ARG A 123 17.65 17.97 21.04
N ARG A 124 16.57 18.69 20.72
CA ARG A 124 15.96 19.70 21.61
C ARG A 124 14.94 19.09 22.59
N GLY A 125 14.75 17.77 22.58
CA GLY A 125 13.78 17.07 23.43
C GLY A 125 12.36 17.03 22.88
N GLU A 126 12.11 17.55 21.68
CA GLU A 126 10.78 17.64 21.09
C GLU A 126 10.42 16.36 20.32
N ARG A 127 9.40 15.62 20.81
CA ARG A 127 8.95 14.35 20.20
C ARG A 127 7.68 14.45 19.37
N TRP A 128 6.93 15.54 19.50
CA TRP A 128 5.68 15.75 18.77
C TRP A 128 5.85 15.73 17.23
N PRO A 129 6.97 16.18 16.61
CA PRO A 129 7.09 16.17 15.15
C PRO A 129 7.13 14.74 14.59
N THR A 130 7.81 13.83 15.28
CA THR A 130 7.84 12.39 14.92
C THR A 130 6.45 11.78 15.04
N THR A 131 5.69 12.17 16.08
CA THR A 131 4.28 11.74 16.25
C THR A 131 3.40 12.24 15.12
N LEU A 132 3.58 13.49 14.68
CA LEU A 132 2.87 14.04 13.53
C LEU A 132 3.17 13.23 12.26
N MET A 133 4.43 12.88 12.00
CA MET A 133 4.80 12.06 10.84
C MET A 133 4.15 10.68 10.88
N ALA A 134 4.12 10.03 12.04
CA ALA A 134 3.41 8.76 12.21
C ALA A 134 1.92 8.86 11.87
N ILE A 135 1.22 9.87 12.40
CA ILE A 135 -0.20 10.09 12.16
C ILE A 135 -0.46 10.40 10.67
N LEU A 136 0.34 11.29 10.08
CA LEU A 136 0.22 11.64 8.66
C LEU A 136 0.42 10.42 7.76
N SER A 137 1.40 9.57 8.08
CA SER A 137 1.61 8.31 7.36
C SER A 137 0.38 7.41 7.42
N ALA A 138 -0.12 7.12 8.62
CA ALA A 138 -1.29 6.26 8.81
C ALA A 138 -2.52 6.81 8.07
N VAL A 139 -2.78 8.11 8.14
CA VAL A 139 -3.93 8.75 7.47
C VAL A 139 -3.80 8.68 5.94
N LEU A 140 -2.61 8.96 5.39
CA LEU A 140 -2.40 8.98 3.93
C LEU A 140 -2.42 7.59 3.29
N LEU A 141 -1.88 6.58 3.99
CA LEU A 141 -1.97 5.18 3.57
C LEU A 141 -3.43 4.72 3.57
N ALA A 142 -4.13 4.93 4.70
CA ALA A 142 -5.55 4.62 4.87
C ALA A 142 -6.43 5.31 3.83
N ALA A 143 -6.18 6.60 3.54
CA ALA A 143 -6.93 7.36 2.54
C ALA A 143 -6.78 6.76 1.13
N GLY A 144 -5.60 6.24 0.80
CA GLY A 144 -5.37 5.49 -0.43
C GLY A 144 -6.29 4.27 -0.50
N VAL A 145 -6.28 3.44 0.54
CA VAL A 145 -7.07 2.20 0.59
C VAL A 145 -8.58 2.46 0.64
N LEU A 146 -9.02 3.49 1.37
CA LEU A 146 -10.44 3.85 1.52
C LEU A 146 -11.10 4.19 0.18
N ARG A 147 -10.34 4.68 -0.79
CA ARG A 147 -10.86 4.89 -2.15
C ARG A 147 -11.40 3.61 -2.77
N HIS A 148 -10.76 2.46 -2.51
CA HIS A 148 -11.23 1.16 -3.02
C HIS A 148 -12.54 0.73 -2.37
N TYR A 149 -12.76 1.03 -1.09
CA TYR A 149 -14.06 0.80 -0.45
C TYR A 149 -15.16 1.56 -1.20
N VAL A 150 -14.94 2.85 -1.45
CA VAL A 150 -15.91 3.70 -2.16
C VAL A 150 -16.20 3.14 -3.55
N ASP A 151 -15.17 2.75 -4.30
CA ASP A 151 -15.32 2.19 -5.64
C ASP A 151 -16.11 0.86 -5.63
N MET A 152 -15.88 -0.01 -4.64
CA MET A 152 -16.61 -1.27 -4.50
C MET A 152 -18.08 -1.05 -4.14
N PHE A 153 -18.39 -0.13 -3.21
CA PHE A 153 -19.78 0.17 -2.85
C PHE A 153 -20.53 0.87 -3.98
N ARG A 154 -19.86 1.74 -4.74
CA ARG A 154 -20.45 2.45 -5.88
C ARG A 154 -20.72 1.52 -7.05
N THR A 155 -19.76 0.65 -7.39
CA THR A 155 -19.91 -0.32 -8.51
C THR A 155 -20.70 -1.56 -8.12
N ARG A 156 -20.99 -1.77 -6.83
CA ARG A 156 -21.59 -2.99 -6.28
C ARG A 156 -20.86 -4.26 -6.74
N SER A 157 -19.54 -4.16 -6.85
CA SER A 157 -18.67 -5.20 -7.40
C SER A 157 -17.34 -5.26 -6.64
N ASP A 158 -16.47 -6.19 -7.02
CA ASP A 158 -15.13 -6.29 -6.45
C ASP A 158 -14.14 -5.23 -6.97
N ALA A 159 -14.62 -4.27 -7.78
CA ALA A 159 -13.86 -3.14 -8.34
C ALA A 159 -12.53 -3.52 -9.00
N GLY A 160 -12.38 -4.79 -9.45
CA GLY A 160 -11.16 -5.31 -10.04
C GLY A 160 -9.98 -5.49 -9.07
N LEU A 161 -10.18 -5.32 -7.75
CA LEU A 161 -9.11 -5.43 -6.76
C LEU A 161 -8.54 -6.86 -6.71
N SER A 162 -7.22 -6.97 -6.68
CA SER A 162 -6.52 -8.25 -6.58
C SER A 162 -6.47 -8.74 -5.14
N LEU A 163 -7.10 -9.88 -4.85
CA LEU A 163 -7.04 -10.49 -3.51
C LEU A 163 -5.60 -10.86 -3.11
N ARG A 164 -4.77 -11.28 -4.08
CA ARG A 164 -3.34 -11.58 -3.80
C ARG A 164 -2.56 -10.34 -3.42
N PHE A 165 -2.91 -9.19 -4.02
CA PHE A 165 -2.31 -7.90 -3.67
C PHE A 165 -2.65 -7.54 -2.22
N ALA A 166 -3.95 -7.55 -1.90
CA ALA A 166 -4.42 -7.25 -0.55
C ALA A 166 -3.84 -8.18 0.52
N LEU A 167 -3.70 -9.48 0.21
CA LEU A 167 -3.13 -10.45 1.13
C LEU A 167 -1.63 -10.24 1.35
N LEU A 168 -0.86 -9.93 0.30
CA LEU A 168 0.56 -9.63 0.44
C LEU A 168 0.78 -8.39 1.29
N ASP A 169 -0.02 -7.34 1.09
CA ASP A 169 0.06 -6.10 1.86
C ASP A 169 -0.26 -6.32 3.35
N ALA A 170 -1.40 -6.95 3.64
CA ALA A 170 -1.77 -7.30 5.01
C ALA A 170 -0.75 -8.23 5.70
N SER A 171 -0.08 -9.11 4.93
CA SER A 171 1.00 -9.96 5.47
C SER A 171 2.24 -9.14 5.80
N GLY A 172 2.55 -8.11 5.01
CA GLY A 172 3.60 -7.13 5.28
C GLY A 172 3.33 -6.38 6.58
N ASP A 173 2.08 -5.95 6.81
CA ASP A 173 1.67 -5.29 8.06
C ASP A 173 1.87 -6.20 9.27
N VAL A 174 1.42 -7.46 9.20
CA VAL A 174 1.60 -8.43 10.29
C VAL A 174 3.08 -8.64 10.61
N ALA A 175 3.92 -8.82 9.58
CA ALA A 175 5.36 -8.97 9.77
C ALA A 175 5.98 -7.73 10.41
N SER A 176 5.59 -6.53 10.00
CA SER A 176 6.09 -5.27 10.57
C SER A 176 5.59 -5.02 11.99
N ILE A 177 4.35 -5.39 12.32
CA ILE A 177 3.83 -5.38 13.70
C ILE A 177 4.68 -6.29 14.59
N LEU A 178 4.95 -7.53 14.15
CA LEU A 178 5.83 -8.45 14.87
C LEU A 178 7.24 -7.86 15.04
N SER A 179 7.78 -7.22 13.99
CA SER A 179 9.06 -6.52 14.06
C SER A 179 9.10 -5.48 15.18
N VAL A 180 8.06 -4.63 15.28
CA VAL A 180 7.95 -3.60 16.32
C VAL A 180 7.80 -4.21 17.72
N ILE A 181 7.07 -5.32 17.87
CA ILE A 181 6.89 -6.02 19.16
C ILE A 181 8.21 -6.57 19.70
N PHE A 182 9.09 -7.06 18.82
CA PHE A 182 10.38 -7.65 19.21
C PHE A 182 11.52 -6.62 19.31
N GLN A 183 11.27 -5.34 19.00
CA GLN A 183 12.27 -4.28 19.17
C GLN A 183 12.54 -4.00 20.66
N PRO A 184 13.74 -3.49 21.01
CA PRO A 184 14.09 -3.17 22.40
C PRO A 184 13.20 -2.09 23.02
N SER A 185 12.70 -1.16 22.21
CA SER A 185 11.74 -0.14 22.63
C SER A 185 10.46 -0.31 21.84
N LEU A 186 9.39 -0.69 22.53
CA LEU A 186 8.08 -0.82 21.90
C LEU A 186 7.58 0.55 21.44
N SER A 187 7.41 0.70 20.12
CA SER A 187 6.86 1.93 19.55
C SER A 187 5.36 1.79 19.32
N ILE A 188 4.57 2.43 20.19
CA ILE A 188 3.10 2.46 20.08
C ILE A 188 2.68 3.07 18.74
N LEU A 189 3.39 4.10 18.28
CA LEU A 189 3.11 4.75 16.99
C LEU A 189 3.33 3.80 15.82
N GLY A 190 4.40 2.99 15.85
CA GLY A 190 4.65 1.97 14.84
C GLY A 190 3.52 0.93 14.80
N LEU A 191 3.06 0.48 15.97
CA LEU A 191 1.90 -0.42 16.08
C LEU A 191 0.61 0.21 15.54
N VAL A 192 0.39 1.51 15.78
CA VAL A 192 -0.79 2.21 15.27
C VAL A 192 -0.75 2.31 13.75
N ILE A 193 0.40 2.66 13.15
CA ILE A 193 0.53 2.76 11.69
C ILE A 193 0.22 1.41 11.04
N TYR A 194 1.00 0.37 11.39
CA TYR A 194 0.87 -0.94 10.74
C TYR A 194 -0.43 -1.65 11.14
N GLY A 195 -0.91 -1.46 12.37
CA GLY A 195 -2.17 -2.01 12.83
C GLY A 195 -3.39 -1.39 12.14
N THR A 196 -3.36 -0.08 11.88
CA THR A 196 -4.46 0.60 11.15
C THR A 196 -4.53 0.10 9.72
N GLU A 197 -3.39 0.01 9.03
CA GLU A 197 -3.32 -0.55 7.67
C GLU A 197 -3.85 -1.98 7.63
N PHE A 198 -3.38 -2.84 8.54
CA PHE A 198 -3.82 -4.22 8.61
C PHE A 198 -5.34 -4.34 8.75
N VAL A 199 -5.95 -3.57 9.67
CA VAL A 199 -7.40 -3.60 9.90
C VAL A 199 -8.17 -3.14 8.67
N ILE A 200 -7.72 -2.09 7.99
CA ILE A 200 -8.35 -1.59 6.77
C ILE A 200 -8.23 -2.61 5.64
N TRP A 201 -7.08 -3.27 5.49
CA TRP A 201 -6.93 -4.32 4.48
C TRP A 201 -7.79 -5.54 4.77
N VAL A 202 -7.87 -5.98 6.02
CA VAL A 202 -8.77 -7.07 6.43
C VAL A 202 -10.22 -6.73 6.11
N GLY A 203 -10.68 -5.52 6.48
CA GLY A 203 -12.03 -5.07 6.16
C GLY A 203 -12.31 -5.05 4.65
N LEU A 204 -11.36 -4.57 3.85
CA LEU A 204 -11.48 -4.51 2.40
C LEU A 204 -11.57 -5.92 1.80
N MET A 205 -10.75 -6.85 2.28
CA MET A 205 -10.78 -8.25 1.86
C MET A 205 -12.11 -8.94 2.20
N VAL A 206 -12.69 -8.67 3.37
CA VAL A 206 -14.01 -9.21 3.75
C VAL A 206 -15.09 -8.76 2.76
N ILE A 207 -15.13 -7.46 2.44
CA ILE A 207 -16.09 -6.91 1.47
C ILE A 207 -15.82 -7.47 0.07
N LEU A 208 -14.54 -7.65 -0.30
CA LEU A 208 -14.12 -8.22 -1.58
C LEU A 208 -14.65 -9.64 -1.75
N LEU A 209 -14.48 -10.47 -0.72
CA LEU A 209 -14.97 -11.84 -0.69
C LEU A 209 -16.49 -11.88 -0.70
N TYR A 210 -17.16 -10.98 0.01
CA TYR A 210 -18.63 -10.85 -0.02
C TYR A 210 -19.15 -10.62 -1.43
N PHE A 211 -18.64 -9.62 -2.17
CA PHE A 211 -19.08 -9.35 -3.54
C PHE A 211 -18.76 -10.48 -4.52
N ARG A 212 -17.62 -11.17 -4.34
CA ARG A 212 -17.27 -12.34 -5.16
C ARG A 212 -18.22 -13.51 -4.91
N ALA A 213 -18.53 -13.81 -3.65
CA ALA A 213 -19.46 -14.86 -3.27
C ALA A 213 -20.91 -14.54 -3.73
N ALA A 214 -21.33 -13.28 -3.65
CA ALA A 214 -22.64 -12.84 -4.13
C ALA A 214 -22.78 -13.02 -5.66
N ARG A 215 -21.77 -12.63 -6.44
CA ARG A 215 -21.76 -12.87 -7.90
C ARG A 215 -21.75 -14.34 -8.25
N TRP A 216 -20.97 -15.16 -7.54
CA TRP A 216 -20.91 -16.59 -7.79
C TRP A 216 -22.28 -17.26 -7.54
N ARG A 217 -22.97 -16.90 -6.45
CA ARG A 217 -24.34 -17.37 -6.18
C ARG A 217 -25.31 -16.99 -7.29
N LYS A 218 -25.36 -15.71 -7.67
CA LYS A 218 -26.22 -15.23 -8.77
C LYS A 218 -25.95 -15.96 -10.10
N GLY A 219 -24.68 -16.27 -10.39
CA GLY A 219 -24.31 -17.03 -11.60
C GLY A 219 -24.73 -18.49 -11.58
N ARG A 220 -24.88 -19.11 -10.39
CA ARG A 220 -25.44 -20.47 -10.27
C ARG A 220 -26.95 -20.47 -10.46
N ASP A 221 -27.65 -19.50 -9.87
CA ASP A 221 -29.11 -19.44 -9.97
C ASP A 221 -29.56 -19.27 -11.43
N ILE A 222 -28.89 -18.42 -12.20
CA ILE A 222 -29.13 -18.26 -13.66
C ILE A 222 -28.87 -19.56 -14.45
N ARG A 223 -27.92 -20.40 -14.03
CA ARG A 223 -27.65 -21.69 -14.69
C ARG A 223 -28.67 -22.78 -14.34
N VAL A 224 -29.31 -22.69 -13.17
CA VAL A 224 -30.38 -23.62 -12.77
C VAL A 224 -31.68 -23.28 -13.51
N ASP A 225 -31.90 -22.00 -13.85
CA ASP A 225 -33.07 -21.53 -14.61
C ASP A 225 -32.83 -21.48 -16.14
N GLY A 226 -31.67 -21.93 -16.64
CA GLY A 226 -31.39 -22.07 -18.08
C GLY A 226 -32.20 -23.21 -18.70
N PRO A 227 -32.56 -23.14 -20.00
CA PRO A 227 -33.63 -23.96 -20.56
C PRO A 227 -33.32 -25.44 -20.38
N PHE A 228 -34.18 -26.12 -19.61
CA PHE A 228 -34.40 -27.54 -19.78
C PHE A 228 -34.89 -27.71 -21.22
N ASP A 229 -33.97 -28.07 -22.10
CA ASP A 229 -34.24 -28.38 -23.49
C ASP A 229 -35.13 -29.62 -23.50
N SER A 230 -36.44 -29.40 -23.52
CA SER A 230 -37.46 -30.42 -23.71
C SER A 230 -37.39 -30.91 -25.15
N THR A 231 -36.36 -31.68 -25.48
CA THR A 231 -36.32 -32.50 -26.69
C THR A 231 -37.03 -33.82 -26.40
N SER A 232 -38.36 -33.77 -26.42
CA SER A 232 -39.21 -34.94 -26.58
C SER A 232 -40.49 -34.55 -27.32
N ASN A 233 -40.42 -34.59 -28.65
CA ASN A 233 -41.40 -35.20 -29.58
C ASN A 233 -41.13 -34.74 -31.01
#